data_AF-A0A244EF75-F1
#
_entry.id   AF-A0A244EF75-F1
#
_cell.length_a   1.000
_cell.length_b   1.000
_cell.length_c   1.000
_cell.angle_alpha   90.00
_cell.angle_beta   90.00
_cell.angle_gamma   90.00
#
_symmetry.space_group_name_H-M   'P 1'
#
loop_
_entity.id
_entity.type
_entity.pdbx_description
1 polymer ?
#
loop_
_entity_poly.entity_id
_entity_poly.type
_entity_poly.pdbx_seq_one_letter_code
_entity_poly.pdbx_strand_id
1 'polypeptide(L)'
;MLEPVSAGSSEDEAAEVDYRNALWLRSYMDMYILRWACLWLGLLALAILVHSYEFPGILLMAALTGAVFGFAGMVNMIAMYRRAAKVVRDRIAADRRPP
;
A
#
# COMPACT_ATOMS: atom_id res chain seq x y z
N MET A 1 0.96 -9.06 11.38
CA MET A 1 1.31 -8.40 12.65
C MET A 1 2.82 -8.39 12.69
N LEU A 2 3.46 -7.23 12.93
CA LEU A 2 4.93 -7.17 12.99
C LEU A 2 5.39 -7.95 14.23
N GLU A 3 6.34 -8.85 14.05
CA GLU A 3 6.91 -9.60 15.17
C GLU A 3 7.85 -8.70 15.98
N PRO A 4 7.71 -8.67 17.31
CA PRO A 4 8.59 -7.89 18.16
C PRO A 4 9.98 -8.55 18.23
N VAL A 5 11.03 -7.75 18.08
CA VAL A 5 12.41 -8.18 18.38
C VAL A 5 12.56 -8.28 19.90
N SER A 6 13.08 -9.40 20.39
CA SER A 6 13.32 -9.63 21.82
C SER A 6 14.50 -8.80 22.30
N ALA A 7 14.45 -8.24 23.51
CA ALA A 7 15.55 -7.44 24.07
C ALA A 7 16.85 -8.24 24.31
N GLY A 8 16.82 -9.58 24.17
CA GLY A 8 17.97 -10.46 24.31
C GLY A 8 18.36 -11.22 23.03
N SER A 9 17.77 -10.89 21.87
CA SER A 9 18.13 -11.54 20.60
C SER A 9 19.54 -11.16 20.16
N SER A 10 20.25 -12.09 19.53
CA SER A 10 21.52 -11.77 18.86
C SER A 10 21.29 -10.81 17.69
N GLU A 11 22.35 -10.13 17.22
CA GLU A 11 22.27 -9.24 16.05
C GLU A 11 21.73 -9.97 14.82
N ASP A 12 22.10 -11.24 14.64
CA ASP A 12 21.63 -12.08 13.53
C ASP A 12 20.13 -12.41 13.65
N GLU A 13 19.65 -12.75 14.85
CA GLU A 13 18.23 -13.02 15.11
C GLU A 13 17.37 -11.77 14.92
N ALA A 14 17.86 -10.60 15.37
CA ALA A 14 17.19 -9.32 15.17
C ALA A 14 17.09 -8.97 13.68
N ALA A 15 18.16 -9.19 12.92
CA ALA A 15 18.20 -8.94 11.48
C ALA A 15 17.24 -9.86 10.70
N GLU A 16 17.09 -11.12 11.11
CA GLU A 16 16.17 -12.06 10.48
C GLU A 16 14.69 -11.71 10.74
N VAL A 17 14.36 -11.28 11.96
CA VAL A 17 13.02 -10.79 12.31
C VAL A 17 12.69 -9.52 11.52
N ASP A 18 13.63 -8.58 11.40
CA ASP A 18 13.46 -7.36 10.61
C ASP A 18 13.27 -7.65 9.13
N TYR A 19 14.02 -8.61 8.57
CA TYR A 19 13.84 -9.06 7.19
C TYR A 19 12.44 -9.64 6.96
N ARG A 20 11.98 -10.54 7.84
CA ARG A 20 10.64 -11.14 7.75
C ARG A 20 9.54 -10.08 7.87
N ASN A 21 9.69 -9.14 8.80
CA ASN A 21 8.78 -8.01 8.99
C ASN A 21 8.72 -7.09 7.76
N ALA A 22 9.87 -6.78 7.15
CA ALA A 22 9.95 -5.97 5.95
C ALA A 22 9.28 -6.67 4.75
N LEU A 23 9.52 -7.98 4.60
CA LEU A 23 8.91 -8.78 3.53
C LEU A 23 7.38 -8.86 3.68
N TRP A 24 6.92 -9.07 4.92
CA TRP A 24 5.49 -9.07 5.24
C TRP A 24 4.85 -7.72 4.96
N LEU A 25 5.46 -6.62 5.43
CA LEU A 25 4.96 -5.26 5.22
C LEU A 25 4.85 -4.94 3.73
N ARG A 26 5.88 -5.28 2.94
CA ARG A 26 5.89 -5.06 1.49
C ARG A 26 4.78 -5.86 0.81
N SER A 27 4.73 -7.17 1.05
CA SER A 27 3.75 -8.05 0.39
C SER A 27 2.31 -7.66 0.76
N TYR A 28 2.08 -7.30 2.02
CA TYR A 28 0.78 -6.81 2.49
C TYR A 28 0.42 -5.51 1.78
N MET A 29 1.31 -4.51 1.77
CA MET A 29 1.03 -3.21 1.14
C MET A 29 0.85 -3.32 -0.38
N ASP A 30 1.63 -4.17 -1.06
CA ASP A 30 1.50 -4.42 -2.50
C ASP A 30 0.10 -4.96 -2.83
N MET A 31 -0.45 -5.87 -2.02
CA MET A 31 -1.81 -6.39 -2.20
C MET A 31 -2.88 -5.27 -2.07
N TYR A 32 -2.74 -4.35 -1.11
CA TYR A 32 -3.67 -3.23 -0.98
C TYR A 32 -3.55 -2.24 -2.14
N ILE A 33 -2.34 -1.91 -2.55
CA ILE A 33 -2.10 -1.02 -3.70
C ILE A 33 -2.71 -1.65 -4.95
N LEU A 34 -2.48 -2.95 -5.19
CA LEU A 34 -3.06 -3.68 -6.31
C LEU A 34 -4.59 -3.69 -6.26
N ARG A 35 -5.19 -3.88 -5.07
CA ARG A 35 -6.65 -3.83 -4.89
C ARG A 35 -7.22 -2.48 -5.32
N TRP A 36 -6.61 -1.39 -4.90
CA TRP A 36 -7.03 -0.03 -5.28
C TRP A 36 -6.78 0.25 -6.78
N ALA A 37 -5.68 -0.24 -7.33
CA ALA A 37 -5.39 -0.13 -8.76
C ALA A 37 -6.42 -0.88 -9.62
N CYS A 38 -6.77 -2.12 -9.25
CA CYS A 38 -7.80 -2.90 -9.94
C CYS A 38 -9.17 -2.23 -9.84
N LEU A 39 -9.54 -1.70 -8.67
CA LEU A 39 -10.79 -0.95 -8.50
C LEU A 39 -10.82 0.28 -9.41
N TRP A 40 -9.73 1.05 -9.44
CA TRP A 40 -9.59 2.23 -10.29
C TRP A 40 -9.70 1.89 -11.78
N LEU A 41 -8.96 0.89 -12.25
CA LEU A 41 -9.01 0.44 -13.65
C LEU A 41 -10.39 -0.10 -14.03
N GLY A 42 -11.03 -0.87 -13.14
CA GLY A 42 -12.39 -1.38 -13.36
C GLY A 42 -13.42 -0.26 -13.48
N LEU A 43 -13.32 0.78 -12.65
CA LEU A 43 -14.21 1.94 -12.71
C LEU A 43 -13.95 2.83 -13.92
N LEU A 44 -12.69 2.95 -14.37
CA LEU A 44 -12.37 3.58 -15.65
C LEU A 44 -12.96 2.81 -16.84
N ALA A 45 -12.79 1.48 -16.87
CA ALA A 45 -13.38 0.65 -17.91
C ALA A 45 -14.91 0.75 -17.91
N LEU A 46 -15.54 0.76 -16.73
CA LEU A 46 -16.97 0.99 -16.60
C LEU A 46 -17.37 2.36 -17.13
N ALA A 47 -16.65 3.43 -16.77
CA ALA A 47 -16.94 4.77 -17.28
C ALA A 47 -16.85 4.85 -18.81
N ILE A 48 -15.86 4.20 -19.41
CA ILE A 48 -15.70 4.12 -20.87
C ILE A 48 -16.89 3.39 -21.50
N LEU A 49 -17.29 2.23 -20.96
CA LEU A 49 -18.42 1.46 -21.45
C LEU A 49 -19.73 2.25 -21.34
N VAL A 50 -19.99 2.81 -20.15
CA VAL A 50 -21.19 3.58 -19.87
C VAL A 50 -21.30 4.79 -20.80
N HIS A 51 -20.19 5.48 -21.05
CA HIS A 51 -20.15 6.59 -22.00
C HIS A 51 -20.39 6.13 -23.45
N SER A 52 -19.76 5.02 -23.87
CA SER A 52 -19.83 4.52 -25.25
C SER A 52 -21.20 3.96 -25.65
N TYR A 53 -21.95 3.45 -24.69
CA TYR A 53 -23.26 2.82 -24.92
C TYR A 53 -24.44 3.69 -24.46
N GLU A 54 -24.22 5.00 -24.26
CA GLU A 54 -25.28 5.98 -23.91
C GLU A 54 -26.13 5.58 -22.69
N PHE A 55 -25.50 4.90 -21.72
CA PHE A 55 -26.17 4.56 -20.48
C PHE A 55 -26.54 5.82 -19.66
N PRO A 56 -27.43 5.69 -18.65
CA PRO A 56 -27.85 6.83 -17.84
C PRO A 56 -26.65 7.60 -17.26
N GLY A 57 -26.67 8.93 -17.40
CA GLY A 57 -25.57 9.79 -16.94
C GLY A 57 -25.25 9.65 -15.45
N ILE A 58 -26.21 9.21 -14.62
CA ILE A 58 -25.99 8.92 -13.20
C ILE A 58 -24.99 7.78 -13.00
N LEU A 59 -25.00 6.78 -13.88
CA LEU A 59 -24.07 5.65 -13.84
C LEU A 59 -22.66 6.09 -14.23
N LEU A 60 -22.56 7.02 -15.19
CA LEU A 60 -21.28 7.61 -15.59
C LEU A 60 -20.69 8.43 -14.44
N MET A 61 -21.51 9.27 -13.81
CA MET A 61 -21.10 10.05 -12.63
C MET A 61 -20.65 9.15 -11.48
N ALA A 62 -21.38 8.06 -11.20
CA ALA A 62 -20.99 7.09 -10.19
C ALA A 62 -19.66 6.39 -10.52
N ALA A 63 -19.47 5.96 -11.78
CA ALA A 63 -18.23 5.32 -12.23
C ALA A 63 -17.03 6.26 -12.13
N LEU A 64 -17.17 7.51 -12.60
CA LEU A 64 -16.11 8.52 -12.52
C LEU A 64 -15.78 8.90 -11.08
N THR A 65 -16.80 9.13 -10.25
CA THR A 65 -16.62 9.43 -8.83
C THR A 65 -15.90 8.28 -8.12
N GLY A 66 -16.33 7.05 -8.39
CA GLY A 66 -15.68 5.86 -7.88
C GLY A 66 -14.22 5.75 -8.35
N ALA A 67 -13.93 6.06 -9.62
CA ALA A 67 -12.56 6.06 -10.14
C ALA A 67 -11.69 7.08 -9.40
N VAL A 68 -12.18 8.29 -9.14
CA VAL A 68 -11.45 9.28 -8.33
C VAL A 68 -11.14 8.75 -6.93
N PHE A 69 -12.11 8.13 -6.26
CA PHE A 69 -11.88 7.50 -4.96
C PHE A 69 -10.90 6.32 -5.03
N GLY A 70 -10.98 5.50 -6.07
CA GLY A 70 -10.06 4.40 -6.33
C GLY A 70 -8.61 4.89 -6.46
N PHE A 71 -8.41 5.94 -7.25
CA PHE A 71 -7.12 6.59 -7.44
C PHE A 71 -6.60 7.22 -6.15
N ALA A 72 -7.45 7.98 -5.44
CA ALA A 72 -7.08 8.60 -4.16
C ALA A 72 -6.68 7.54 -3.11
N GLY A 73 -7.42 6.43 -3.04
CA GLY A 73 -7.10 5.30 -2.17
C GLY A 73 -5.75 4.67 -2.51
N MET A 74 -5.45 4.47 -3.80
CA MET A 74 -4.15 3.98 -4.27
C MET A 74 -3.00 4.92 -3.86
N VAL A 75 -3.14 6.22 -4.14
CA VAL A 75 -2.11 7.23 -3.79
C VAL A 75 -1.87 7.27 -2.28
N ASN A 76 -2.93 7.20 -1.48
CA ASN A 76 -2.83 7.19 -0.02
C ASN A 76 -2.07 5.94 0.48
N MET A 77 -2.37 4.76 -0.07
CA MET A 77 -1.65 3.52 0.29
C MET A 77 -0.16 3.59 -0.09
N ILE A 78 0.17 4.13 -1.26
CA ILE A 78 1.57 4.36 -1.66
C ILE A 78 2.25 5.33 -0.68
N ALA A 79 1.58 6.42 -0.29
CA ALA A 79 2.11 7.37 0.68
C ALA A 79 2.34 6.74 2.06
N MET A 80 1.41 5.92 2.55
CA MET A 80 1.55 5.17 3.80
C MET A 80 2.71 4.19 3.75
N TYR A 81 2.84 3.44 2.65
CA TYR A 81 3.96 2.53 2.44
C TYR A 81 5.29 3.27 2.48
N ARG A 82 5.42 4.41 1.77
CA ARG A 82 6.64 5.23 1.78
C ARG A 82 6.97 5.75 3.18
N ARG A 83 5.96 6.15 3.97
CA ARG A 83 6.14 6.57 5.36
C ARG A 83 6.60 5.42 6.25
N ALA A 84 5.97 4.26 6.15
CA ALA A 84 6.32 3.08 6.93
C ALA A 84 7.73 2.57 6.58
N ALA A 85 8.06 2.48 5.29
CA ALA A 85 9.39 2.11 4.82
C ALA A 85 10.48 3.09 5.30
N LYS A 86 10.16 4.40 5.33
CA LYS A 86 11.06 5.40 5.90
C LYS A 86 11.30 5.15 7.39
N VAL A 87 10.25 4.93 8.18
CA VAL A 87 10.38 4.67 9.63
C VAL A 87 11.22 3.42 9.91
N VAL A 88 11.00 2.33 9.16
CA VAL A 88 11.79 1.10 9.30
C VAL A 88 13.26 1.37 8.99
N ARG A 89 13.55 2.05 7.87
CA ARG A 89 14.92 2.41 7.50
C ARG A 89 15.59 3.32 8.54
N ASP A 90 14.85 4.31 9.05
CA ASP A 90 15.37 5.26 10.04
C ASP A 90 15.66 4.56 11.38
N ARG A 91 14.86 3.56 11.78
CA ARG A 91 15.15 2.70 12.96
C ARG A 91 16.41 1.87 12.77
N ILE A 92 16.56 1.17 11.65
CA ILE A 92 17.75 0.37 11.34
C ILE A 92 19.02 1.25 11.33
N ALA A 93 18.91 2.48 10.82
CA ALA A 93 20.03 3.43 10.81
C ALA A 93 20.37 3.98 12.21
N ALA A 94 19.41 3.99 13.14
CA ALA A 94 19.63 4.42 14.53
C ALA A 94 20.32 3.33 15.35
N ASP A 95 19.89 2.06 15.23
CA ASP A 95 20.51 0.92 15.94
C ASP A 95 21.95 0.65 15.50
N ARG A 96 22.34 1.05 14.28
CA ARG A 96 23.72 0.90 13.77
C ARG A 96 24.70 1.99 14.22
N ARG A 97 24.27 3.00 14.99
CA ARG A 97 25.21 4.02 15.52
C ARG A 97 25.82 3.51 16.82
N PRO A 98 27.16 3.42 16.94
CA PRO A 98 27.79 3.18 18.22
C PRO A 98 27.51 4.36 19.18
N PRO A 99 27.50 4.12 20.51
CA PRO A 99 27.31 5.15 21.53
C PRO A 99 28.38 6.24 21.49
#